data_AF-A0A2U3GSQ0-F1
#
_entry.id   AF-A0A2U3GSQ0-F1
#
_cell.length_a   1.000
_cell.length_b   1.000
_cell.length_c   1.000
_cell.angle_alpha   90.00
_cell.angle_beta   90.00
_cell.angle_gamma   90.00
#
_symmetry.space_group_name_H-M   'P 1'
#
loop_
_entity.id
_entity.type
_entity.pdbx_description
1 polymer ?
#
loop_
_entity_poly.entity_id
_entity_poly.type
_entity_poly.pdbx_seq_one_letter_code
_entity_poly.pdbx_strand_id
1 'polypeptide(L)' 'MRERWQPRIRERARCQAATSTGLVIDTRARFGFTAAPGTTDDARVRHLILALPPPYAARLFDAQDAGASE' A
#
# COMPACT_ATOMS: atom_id res chain seq x y z
N MET A 1 -14.94 4.17 -24.41
CA MET A 1 -13.55 3.90 -24.85
C MET A 1 -13.14 2.58 -24.21
N ARG A 2 -12.94 1.49 -24.97
CA ARG A 2 -12.53 0.20 -24.38
C ARG A 2 -11.09 0.36 -23.89
N GLU A 3 -10.89 0.39 -22.57
CA GLU A 3 -9.56 0.33 -21.96
C GLU A 3 -8.90 -0.96 -22.41
N ARG A 4 -7.97 -0.84 -23.35
CA ARG A 4 -7.28 -2.00 -23.93
C ARG A 4 -6.37 -2.52 -22.84
N TRP A 5 -6.83 -3.55 -22.13
CA TRP A 5 -6.05 -4.24 -21.10
C TRP A 5 -4.70 -4.67 -21.67
N GLN A 6 -3.60 -4.13 -21.12
CA GLN A 6 -2.24 -4.43 -21.54
C GLN A 6 -1.49 -5.13 -20.40
N PRO A 7 -1.65 -6.46 -20.25
CA PRO A 7 -1.11 -7.20 -19.10
C PRO A 7 0.41 -7.12 -19.01
N ARG A 8 1.10 -7.12 -20.15
CA ARG A 8 2.57 -7.00 -20.22
C ARG A 8 3.08 -5.65 -19.71
N ILE A 9 2.32 -4.57 -19.92
CA ILE A 9 2.70 -3.26 -19.39
C ILE A 9 2.58 -3.24 -17.86
N ARG A 10 1.49 -3.83 -17.34
CA ARG A 10 1.28 -3.95 -15.90
C ARG A 10 2.38 -4.79 -15.22
N GLU A 11 2.74 -5.90 -15.84
CA GLU A 11 3.82 -6.77 -15.35
C GLU A 11 5.17 -6.03 -15.35
N ARG A 12 5.52 -5.34 -16.45
CA ARG A 12 6.74 -4.54 -16.53
C ARG A 12 6.78 -3.44 -15.45
N ALA A 13 5.66 -2.76 -15.21
CA ALA A 13 5.54 -1.75 -14.17
C ALA A 13 5.70 -2.36 -12.77
N ARG A 14 5.11 -3.54 -12.50
CA ARG A 14 5.30 -4.28 -11.24
C ARG A 14 6.76 -4.64 -11.03
N CYS A 15 7.44 -5.19 -12.04
CA CYS A 15 8.88 -5.50 -11.96
C CYS A 15 9.72 -4.24 -11.68
N GLN A 16 9.43 -3.13 -12.37
CA GLN A 16 10.16 -1.87 -12.16
C GLN A 16 9.95 -1.31 -10.75
N ALA A 17 8.71 -1.33 -10.24
CA ALA A 17 8.38 -0.92 -8.87
C ALA A 17 9.10 -1.77 -7.82
N ALA A 18 9.11 -3.10 -7.99
CA ALA A 18 9.77 -4.03 -7.08
C ALA A 18 11.31 -3.91 -7.06
N THR A 19 11.92 -3.45 -8.16
CA THR A 19 13.39 -3.47 -8.33
C THR A 19 14.05 -2.11 -8.21
N SER A 20 13.38 -1.01 -8.59
CA SER A 20 14.05 0.28 -8.79
C SER A 20 13.24 1.50 -8.35
N THR A 21 11.94 1.57 -8.67
CA THR A 21 11.18 2.81 -8.45
C THR A 21 10.39 2.84 -7.14
N GLY A 22 10.05 1.69 -6.57
CA GLY A 22 9.13 1.63 -5.43
C GLY A 22 7.68 1.89 -5.83
N LEU A 23 6.84 2.19 -4.85
CA LEU A 23 5.40 2.42 -5.02
C LEU A 23 4.95 3.63 -4.20
N VAL A 24 3.98 4.39 -4.68
CA VAL A 24 3.26 5.36 -3.83
C VAL A 24 1.98 4.70 -3.37
N ILE A 25 1.76 4.61 -2.06
CA ILE A 25 0.48 4.17 -1.50
C ILE A 25 -0.34 5.39 -1.10
N ASP A 26 -1.62 5.33 -1.44
CA ASP A 26 -2.67 6.17 -0.89
C ASP A 26 -3.63 5.24 -0.13
N THR A 27 -3.70 5.38 1.19
CA THR A 27 -4.56 4.52 2.01
C THR A 27 -5.09 5.22 3.25
N ARG A 28 -6.19 4.69 3.80
CA ARG A 28 -6.71 5.07 5.11
C ARG A 28 -6.35 4.00 6.12
N ALA A 29 -5.45 4.35 7.03
CA ALA A 29 -5.03 3.45 8.10
C ALA A 29 -5.61 3.89 9.45
N ARG A 30 -5.99 2.93 10.29
CA ARG A 30 -6.46 3.16 11.64
C ARG A 30 -5.32 2.88 12.62
N PHE A 31 -4.85 3.92 13.30
CA PHE A 31 -3.76 3.81 14.28
C PHE A 31 -4.32 3.80 15.69
N GLY A 32 -3.80 2.89 16.51
CA GLY A 32 -4.04 2.92 17.96
C GLY A 32 -3.59 4.26 18.55
N PHE A 33 -4.34 4.76 19.52
CA PHE A 33 -4.03 6.00 20.22
C PHE A 33 -4.11 5.73 21.72
N THR A 34 -3.06 6.05 22.47
CA THR A 34 -3.09 6.01 23.94
C THR A 34 -3.42 7.42 24.42
N ALA A 35 -4.61 7.57 24.98
CA ALA A 35 -5.14 8.84 25.41
C ALA A 35 -4.74 9.13 26.87
N ALA A 36 -4.86 10.39 27.28
CA ALA A 36 -4.66 10.75 28.69
C ALA A 36 -5.82 10.19 29.55
N PRO A 37 -5.60 9.95 30.86
CA PRO A 37 -6.66 9.48 31.75
C PRO A 37 -7.92 10.36 31.67
N GLY A 38 -9.09 9.74 31.46
CA GLY A 38 -10.37 10.45 31.29
C GLY A 38 -10.70 10.84 29.84
N THR A 39 -9.90 10.43 28.85
CA THR A 39 -10.18 10.63 27.42
C THR A 39 -10.26 9.28 26.66
N THR A 40 -10.77 9.27 25.42
CA THR A 40 -11.00 8.03 24.66
C THR A 40 -9.75 7.52 23.93
N ASP A 41 -9.50 6.22 24.06
CA ASP A 41 -8.47 5.47 23.31
C ASP A 41 -8.90 5.10 21.87
N ASP A 42 -9.99 5.68 21.37
CA ASP A 42 -10.49 5.37 20.02
C ASP A 42 -9.40 5.53 18.96
N ALA A 43 -9.22 4.50 18.15
CA ALA A 43 -8.22 4.53 17.10
C ALA A 43 -8.53 5.62 16.06
N ARG A 44 -7.50 6.36 15.63
CA ARG A 44 -7.66 7.49 14.69
C ARG A 44 -7.41 7.01 13.26
N VAL A 45 -8.35 7.29 12.38
CA VAL A 45 -8.16 7.08 10.94
C VAL A 45 -7.29 8.21 10.39
N ARG A 46 -6.23 7.84 9.68
CA ARG A 46 -5.33 8.76 8.97
C ARG A 46 -5.30 8.41 7.50
N HIS A 47 -5.44 9.43 6.67
CA HIS A 47 -5.13 9.33 5.25
C HIS A 47 -3.62 9.45 5.09
N LEU A 48 -3.01 8.47 4.47
CA LEU A 48 -1.58 8.37 4.22
C LEU A 48 -1.33 8.40 2.72
N ILE A 49 -0.42 9.27 2.31
CA ILE A 49 0.18 9.24 0.97
C ILE A 49 1.68 9.13 1.20
N LEU A 50 2.27 7.98 0.90
CA LEU A 50 3.69 7.74 1.15
C LEU A 50 4.35 6.93 0.04
N ALA A 51 5.61 7.27 -0.23
CA ALA A 51 6.47 6.52 -1.13
C ALA A 51 7.13 5.36 -0.38
N LEU A 52 6.80 4.14 -0.80
CA LEU A 52 7.41 2.90 -0.36
C LEU A 52 8.63 2.56 -1.21
N PRO A 53 9.79 2.29 -0.58
CA PRO A 53 10.97 1.80 -1.29
C PRO A 53 10.75 0.44 -1.99
N PRO A 54 11.56 0.10 -3.02
CA PRO A 54 11.40 -1.12 -3.82
C PRO A 54 11.29 -2.44 -3.02
N PRO A 55 12.08 -2.69 -1.95
CA PRO A 55 11.97 -3.92 -1.17
C PRO A 55 10.59 -4.13 -0.53
N TYR A 56 9.89 -3.04 -0.20
CA TYR A 56 8.54 -3.11 0.36
C TYR A 56 7.49 -3.27 -0.73
N ALA A 57 7.69 -2.65 -1.90
CA ALA A 57 6.83 -2.86 -3.06
C ALA A 57 6.83 -4.34 -3.50
N ALA A 58 8.01 -4.99 -3.53
CA ALA A 58 8.13 -6.42 -3.81
C ALA A 58 7.32 -7.27 -2.84
N ARG A 59 7.50 -7.07 -1.53
CA ARG A 59 6.76 -7.80 -0.48
C ARG A 59 5.25 -7.63 -0.58
N LEU A 60 4.77 -6.44 -0.95
CA LEU A 60 3.35 -6.19 -1.13
C LEU A 60 2.79 -6.93 -2.34
N PHE A 61 3.51 -7.00 -3.45
CA PHE A 61 3.09 -7.82 -4.60
C PHE A 61 3.10 -9.31 -4.26
N ASP A 62 4.14 -9.80 -3.57
CA ASP A 62 4.20 -11.20 -3.12
C ASP A 62 3.02 -11.55 -2.20
N ALA A 63 2.69 -10.66 -1.26
CA ALA A 63 1.53 -10.83 -0.38
C ALA A 63 0.21 -10.81 -1.16
N GLN A 64 0.06 -9.91 -2.14
CA GLN A 64 -1.13 -9.85 -3.00
C GLN A 64 -1.27 -11.13 -3.84
N ASP A 65 -0.19 -11.62 -4.43
CA ASP A 65 -0.20 -12.84 -5.25
C ASP A 65 -0.44 -14.09 -4.38
N ALA A 66 -0.05 -14.06 -3.10
CA ALA A 66 -0.40 -15.06 -2.09
C ALA A 66 -1.84 -14.94 -1.54
N GLY A 67 -2.61 -13.94 -1.96
CA GLY A 67 -4.00 -13.73 -1.53
C GLY A 67 -4.15 -13.15 -0.13
N ALA A 68 -3.13 -12.45 0.38
CA ALA A 68 -3.23 -11.73 1.65
C ALA A 68 -4.35 -10.66 1.60
N SER A 69 -5.09 -10.54 2.69
CA SER A 69 -6.05 -9.46 2.89
C SER A 69 -5.38 -8.19 3.43
N GLU A 70 -6.12 -7.10 3.43
CA GLU A 70 -5.81 -5.88 4.18
C GLU A 70 -5.81 -6.10 5.70
#